data_AF-A0A1W7R508-F1
#
_entry.id   AF-A0A1W7R508-F1
#
_cell.length_a   1.000
_cell.length_b   1.000
_cell.length_c   1.000
_cell.angle_alpha   90.00
_cell.angle_beta   90.00
_cell.angle_gamma   90.00
#
_symmetry.space_group_name_H-M   'P 1'
#
loop_
_entity.id
_entity.type
_entity.pdbx_description
1 polymer ?
#
loop_
_entity_poly.entity_id
_entity_poly.type
_entity_poly.pdbx_seq_one_letter_code
_entity_poly.pdbx_strand_id
1 'polypeptide(L)'
;LRMNVLIVQNIFVPAIKPGAPATKLLFPLTDPHAVIQLEDFVRIDPNMRRKYIKFLRRIKTPRQSLEDTFGKICTDQAIFRHFNWTSNKSSQSMTQRETLQHYWIFTDCLFEAWSSHGFTMETLKSKMASVIKRIYVRNNVRNFRARSKIVEL
;
A
#
# COMPACT_ATOMS: atom_id res chain seq x y z
N LEU A 1 18.96 5.08 -19.62
CA LEU A 1 17.80 5.65 -18.87
C LEU A 1 16.54 4.91 -19.29
N ARG A 2 16.12 3.87 -18.54
CA ARG A 2 14.84 3.19 -18.85
C ARG A 2 13.72 4.03 -18.24
N MET A 3 12.94 4.70 -19.09
CA MET A 3 11.66 5.27 -18.68
C MET A 3 10.77 4.12 -18.23
N ASN A 4 10.61 3.97 -16.91
CA ASN A 4 9.52 3.18 -16.36
C ASN A 4 8.25 3.93 -16.70
N VAL A 5 7.59 3.51 -17.78
CA VAL A 5 6.19 3.86 -18.04
C VAL A 5 5.39 3.32 -16.85
N LEU A 6 5.16 4.17 -15.86
CA LEU A 6 4.17 3.93 -14.82
C LEU A 6 2.84 3.88 -15.55
N ILE A 7 2.36 2.67 -15.84
CA ILE A 7 0.99 2.45 -16.27
C ILE A 7 0.13 2.94 -15.10
N VAL A 8 -0.37 4.18 -15.19
CA VAL A 8 -1.35 4.72 -14.24
C VAL A 8 -2.65 3.96 -14.50
N GLN A 9 -2.81 2.84 -13.82
CA GLN A 9 -4.05 2.06 -13.86
C GLN A 9 -5.02 2.64 -12.86
N ASN A 10 -6.27 2.76 -13.29
CA ASN A 10 -7.32 3.41 -12.53
C ASN A 10 -8.36 2.36 -12.15
N ILE A 11 -8.76 2.35 -10.89
CA ILE A 11 -9.91 1.57 -10.45
C ILE A 11 -11.02 2.57 -10.15
N PHE A 12 -12.14 2.40 -10.83
CA PHE A 12 -13.33 3.22 -10.61
C PHE A 12 -14.11 2.65 -9.44
N VAL A 13 -14.48 3.52 -8.52
CA VAL A 13 -15.02 3.16 -7.22
C VAL A 13 -16.39 3.80 -7.04
N PRO A 14 -17.39 3.07 -6.51
CA PRO A 14 -18.73 3.63 -6.30
C PRO A 14 -18.69 4.88 -5.43
N ALA A 15 -19.63 5.78 -5.65
CA ALA A 15 -19.78 6.96 -4.80
C ALA A 15 -20.25 6.54 -3.40
N ILE A 16 -19.64 7.12 -2.36
CA ILE A 16 -19.97 6.85 -0.96
C ILE A 16 -21.35 7.43 -0.59
N LYS A 17 -21.86 8.41 -1.36
CA LYS A 17 -23.15 9.06 -1.16
C LYS A 17 -24.03 8.93 -2.42
N PRO A 18 -25.35 8.69 -2.26
CA PRO A 18 -26.27 8.74 -3.40
C PRO A 18 -26.25 10.15 -4.02
N GLY A 19 -25.99 10.21 -5.33
CA GLY A 19 -25.88 11.46 -6.10
C GLY A 19 -24.47 12.04 -6.27
N ALA A 20 -23.44 11.49 -5.62
CA ALA A 20 -22.06 11.86 -5.90
C ALA A 20 -21.50 11.12 -7.13
N PRO A 21 -20.61 11.73 -7.92
CA PRO A 21 -19.93 11.03 -9.01
C PRO A 21 -19.03 9.93 -8.44
N ALA A 22 -18.94 8.82 -9.15
CA ALA A 22 -18.05 7.73 -8.79
C ALA A 22 -16.59 8.22 -8.74
N THR A 23 -15.90 7.87 -7.66
CA THR A 23 -14.54 8.33 -7.37
C THR A 23 -13.54 7.43 -8.06
N LYS A 24 -12.51 8.02 -8.65
CA LYS A 24 -11.45 7.31 -9.34
C LYS A 24 -10.24 7.16 -8.42
N LEU A 25 -9.86 5.92 -8.07
CA LEU A 25 -8.59 5.66 -7.40
C LEU A 25 -7.47 5.55 -8.43
N LEU A 26 -6.40 6.31 -8.19
CA LEU A 26 -5.21 6.38 -9.01
C LEU A 26 -4.09 5.59 -8.34
N PHE A 27 -3.47 4.66 -9.07
CA PHE A 27 -2.33 3.90 -8.56
C PHE A 27 -1.00 4.47 -9.08
N PRO A 28 0.05 4.51 -8.23
CA PRO A 28 0.06 4.11 -6.83
C PRO A 28 -0.72 5.08 -5.93
N LEU A 29 -1.34 4.56 -4.86
CA LEU A 29 -2.04 5.37 -3.87
C LEU A 29 -1.05 6.31 -3.17
N THR A 30 -1.37 7.60 -3.13
CA THR A 30 -0.46 8.66 -2.68
C THR A 30 -0.71 9.13 -1.25
N ASP A 31 -1.90 8.88 -0.72
CA ASP A 31 -2.35 9.36 0.59
C ASP A 31 -3.06 8.24 1.38
N PRO A 32 -3.12 8.34 2.72
CA PRO A 32 -3.72 7.32 3.56
C PRO A 32 -5.23 7.16 3.37
N HIS A 33 -5.94 8.23 3.00
CA HIS A 33 -7.40 8.18 2.83
C HIS A 33 -7.79 7.35 1.61
N ALA A 34 -7.00 7.38 0.53
CA ALA A 34 -7.17 6.50 -0.62
C ALA A 34 -6.94 5.01 -0.28
N VAL A 35 -6.03 4.71 0.65
CA VAL A 35 -5.77 3.35 1.16
C VAL A 35 -6.97 2.82 1.94
N ILE A 36 -7.49 3.62 2.87
CA ILE A 36 -8.67 3.28 3.69
C ILE A 36 -9.90 3.08 2.79
N GLN A 37 -10.16 4.01 1.87
CA GLN A 37 -11.26 3.86 0.92
C GLN A 37 -11.16 2.55 0.15
N LEU A 38 -10.01 2.23 -0.44
CA LEU A 38 -9.86 0.98 -1.19
C LEU A 38 -10.16 -0.24 -0.32
N GLU A 39 -9.71 -0.25 0.93
CA GLU A 39 -10.01 -1.33 1.89
C GLU A 39 -11.52 -1.46 2.12
N ASP A 40 -12.22 -0.36 2.41
CA ASP A 40 -13.66 -0.37 2.63
C ASP A 40 -14.42 -0.92 1.41
N PHE A 41 -14.07 -0.46 0.21
CA PHE A 41 -14.71 -0.93 -1.01
C PHE A 41 -14.43 -2.41 -1.31
N VAL A 42 -13.21 -2.88 -1.04
CA VAL A 42 -12.85 -4.30 -1.21
C VAL A 42 -13.56 -5.19 -0.20
N ARG A 43 -13.83 -4.69 1.02
CA ARG A 43 -14.59 -5.42 2.04
C ARG A 43 -16.09 -5.50 1.72
N ILE A 44 -16.66 -4.42 1.20
CA ILE A 44 -18.10 -4.28 1.01
C ILE A 44 -18.55 -4.84 -0.35
N ASP A 45 -17.80 -4.58 -1.43
CA ASP A 45 -18.20 -4.95 -2.80
C ASP A 45 -17.30 -6.06 -3.38
N PRO A 46 -17.81 -7.29 -3.56
CA PRO A 46 -17.08 -8.40 -4.21
C PRO A 46 -16.60 -8.07 -5.62
N ASN A 47 -17.28 -7.18 -6.35
CA ASN A 47 -16.84 -6.74 -7.67
C ASN A 47 -15.60 -5.85 -7.57
N MET A 48 -15.55 -4.97 -6.57
CA MET A 48 -14.36 -4.16 -6.29
C MET A 48 -13.18 -5.02 -5.89
N ARG A 49 -13.39 -6.03 -5.03
CA ARG A 49 -12.37 -7.04 -4.71
C ARG A 49 -11.82 -7.72 -5.97
N ARG A 50 -12.68 -8.21 -6.87
CA ARG A 50 -12.23 -8.83 -8.14
C ARG A 50 -11.46 -7.86 -9.03
N LYS A 51 -11.91 -6.61 -9.16
CA LYS A 51 -11.20 -5.57 -9.94
C LYS A 51 -9.81 -5.30 -9.37
N TYR A 52 -9.69 -5.18 -8.06
CA TYR A 52 -8.42 -4.97 -7.40
C TYR A 52 -7.47 -6.16 -7.54
N ILE A 53 -7.95 -7.40 -7.35
CA ILE A 53 -7.15 -8.62 -7.57
C ILE A 53 -6.67 -8.73 -9.03
N LYS A 54 -7.53 -8.38 -9.99
CA LYS A 54 -7.15 -8.34 -11.41
C LYS A 54 -6.05 -7.30 -11.67
N PHE A 55 -6.10 -6.15 -11.01
CA PHE A 55 -5.02 -5.16 -11.04
C PHE A 55 -3.73 -5.73 -10.45
N LEU A 56 -3.78 -6.34 -9.26
CA LEU A 56 -2.63 -6.95 -8.60
C LEU A 56 -1.92 -8.00 -9.46
N ARG A 57 -2.69 -8.87 -10.14
CA ARG A 57 -2.15 -9.86 -11.09
C ARG A 57 -1.41 -9.24 -12.27
N ARG A 58 -1.80 -8.04 -12.72
CA ARG A 58 -1.18 -7.35 -13.86
C ARG A 58 0.12 -6.65 -13.51
N ILE A 59 0.22 -6.11 -12.30
CA ILE A 59 1.37 -5.28 -11.92
C ILE A 59 2.59 -6.08 -11.49
N LYS A 60 2.42 -7.37 -11.15
CA LYS A 60 3.51 -8.26 -10.72
C LYS A 60 3.93 -9.18 -11.86
N THR A 61 5.21 -9.15 -12.21
CA THR A 61 5.81 -10.19 -13.07
C THR A 61 6.44 -11.29 -12.20
N PRO A 62 6.63 -12.52 -12.73
CA PRO A 62 7.19 -13.63 -11.94
C PRO A 62 8.54 -13.36 -11.28
N ARG A 63 9.34 -12.46 -11.87
CA ARG A 63 10.70 -12.13 -11.38
C ARG A 63 10.72 -10.97 -10.37
N GLN A 64 9.62 -10.22 -10.22
CA GLN A 64 9.58 -9.07 -9.32
C GLN A 64 9.37 -9.52 -7.88
N SER A 65 10.12 -8.94 -6.95
CA SER A 65 9.87 -9.12 -5.52
C SER A 65 8.60 -8.38 -5.07
N LEU A 66 8.17 -8.63 -3.83
CA LEU A 66 7.06 -7.88 -3.24
C LEU A 66 7.44 -6.40 -3.11
N GLU A 67 8.66 -6.15 -2.67
CA GLU A 67 9.27 -4.85 -2.49
C GLU A 67 9.29 -4.04 -3.80
N ASP A 68 9.66 -4.66 -4.92
CA ASP A 68 9.68 -4.03 -6.24
C ASP A 68 8.29 -3.65 -6.74
N THR A 69 7.29 -4.43 -6.34
CA THR A 69 5.91 -4.27 -6.84
C THR A 69 5.10 -3.34 -5.94
N PHE A 70 5.44 -3.25 -4.65
CA PHE A 70 4.68 -2.45 -3.69
C PHE A 70 4.58 -0.97 -4.08
N GLY A 71 5.64 -0.40 -4.65
CA GLY A 71 5.65 0.98 -5.15
C GLY A 71 4.66 1.26 -6.28
N LYS A 72 4.06 0.24 -6.90
CA LYS A 72 2.98 0.35 -7.88
C LYS A 72 1.59 0.34 -7.23
N ILE A 73 1.50 -0.11 -5.97
CA ILE A 73 0.26 -0.15 -5.19
C ILE A 73 0.15 1.13 -4.36
N CYS A 74 1.17 1.43 -3.56
CA CYS A 74 1.20 2.59 -2.67
C CYS A 74 2.56 3.28 -2.73
N THR A 75 2.54 4.60 -2.58
CA THR A 75 3.74 5.37 -2.32
C THR A 75 4.14 5.28 -0.85
N ASP A 76 5.39 5.64 -0.55
CA ASP A 76 5.86 5.79 0.82
C ASP A 76 5.01 6.78 1.63
N GLN A 77 4.54 7.86 1.01
CA GLN A 77 3.80 8.93 1.69
C GLN A 77 2.42 8.46 2.15
N ALA A 78 1.78 7.58 1.38
CA ALA A 78 0.52 6.97 1.79
C ALA A 78 0.67 6.14 3.07
N ILE A 79 1.86 5.58 3.33
CA ILE A 79 2.10 4.61 4.40
C ILE A 79 2.78 5.24 5.63
N PHE A 80 3.85 5.99 5.39
CA PHE A 80 4.74 6.50 6.41
C PHE A 80 4.00 7.42 7.39
N ARG A 81 4.17 7.20 8.69
CA ARG A 81 3.50 7.90 9.81
C ARG A 81 2.01 7.61 10.02
N HIS A 82 1.32 7.05 9.03
CA HIS A 82 -0.12 6.76 9.11
C HIS A 82 -0.41 5.31 9.53
N PHE A 83 0.41 4.38 9.06
CA PHE A 83 0.17 2.95 9.25
C PHE A 83 1.37 2.21 9.82
N ASN A 84 1.10 1.11 10.51
CA ASN A 84 2.08 0.11 10.91
C ASN A 84 1.69 -1.27 10.35
N TRP A 85 2.66 -2.17 10.21
CA TRP A 85 2.34 -3.54 9.78
C TRP A 85 1.54 -4.30 10.85
N THR A 86 2.07 -4.34 12.07
CA THR A 86 1.42 -4.91 13.26
C THR A 86 1.15 -3.82 14.30
N SER A 87 0.17 -4.05 15.18
CA SER A 87 -0.05 -3.20 16.33
C SER A 87 1.08 -3.39 17.34
N ASN A 88 2.11 -2.53 17.30
CA ASN A 88 3.04 -2.44 18.41
C ASN A 88 2.42 -1.58 19.52
N LYS A 89 2.01 -2.22 20.62
CA LYS A 89 1.57 -1.56 21.86
C LYS A 89 2.73 -0.91 22.63
N SER A 90 3.96 -0.94 22.10
CA SER A 90 5.13 -0.38 22.75
C SER A 90 5.20 1.14 22.55
N SER A 91 4.72 1.85 23.57
CA SER A 91 5.27 3.10 24.13
C SER A 91 5.29 4.35 23.23
N GLN A 92 4.54 5.38 23.67
CA GLN A 92 4.81 6.81 23.42
C GLN A 92 4.66 7.37 21.98
N SER A 93 3.71 6.87 21.19
CA SER A 93 3.25 7.62 20.00
C SER A 93 1.85 8.13 20.24
N MET A 94 1.69 9.46 20.41
CA MET A 94 0.42 10.20 20.50
C MET A 94 -0.49 10.08 19.26
N THR A 95 -0.17 9.19 18.32
CA THR A 95 -0.96 8.89 17.13
C THR A 95 -1.17 7.39 17.05
N GLN A 96 -2.41 6.94 17.26
CA GLN A 96 -2.81 5.56 16.97
C GLN A 96 -2.67 5.34 15.45
N ARG A 97 -1.67 4.57 15.04
CA ARG A 97 -1.52 4.16 13.64
C ARG A 97 -2.31 2.91 13.38
N GLU A 98 -2.98 2.86 12.24
CA GLU A 98 -3.75 1.69 11.84
C GLU A 98 -2.84 0.52 11.44
N THR A 99 -3.35 -0.70 11.60
CA THR A 99 -2.59 -1.94 11.41
C THR A 99 -2.91 -2.59 10.06
N LEU A 100 -1.95 -2.54 9.13
CA LEU A 100 -2.11 -3.05 7.76
C LEU A 100 -2.23 -4.57 7.67
N GLN A 101 -1.80 -5.33 8.68
CA GLN A 101 -1.99 -6.78 8.69
C GLN A 101 -3.47 -7.19 8.68
N HIS A 102 -4.39 -6.30 9.06
CA HIS A 102 -5.83 -6.57 8.99
C HIS A 102 -6.47 -6.10 7.68
N TYR A 103 -5.71 -5.44 6.81
CA TYR A 103 -6.23 -4.91 5.56
C TYR A 103 -6.21 -5.98 4.47
N TRP A 104 -7.39 -6.36 3.97
CA TRP A 104 -7.57 -7.33 2.89
C TRP A 104 -6.81 -6.92 1.63
N ILE A 105 -6.66 -5.61 1.39
CA ILE A 105 -5.91 -5.09 0.24
C ILE A 105 -4.41 -5.43 0.29
N PHE A 106 -3.88 -5.74 1.48
CA PHE A 106 -2.48 -6.12 1.73
C PHE A 106 -2.32 -7.56 2.24
N THR A 107 -3.41 -8.27 2.47
CA THR A 107 -3.41 -9.70 2.84
C THR A 107 -4.12 -10.53 1.79
N ASP A 108 -5.42 -10.71 1.91
CA ASP A 108 -6.19 -11.71 1.19
C ASP A 108 -6.21 -11.45 -0.30
N CYS A 109 -6.28 -10.18 -0.72
CA CYS A 109 -6.23 -9.81 -2.13
C CYS A 109 -4.83 -10.05 -2.73
N LEU A 110 -3.76 -9.73 -2.00
CA LEU A 110 -2.39 -10.01 -2.47
C LEU A 110 -2.15 -11.52 -2.55
N PHE A 111 -2.60 -12.27 -1.55
CA PHE A 111 -2.48 -13.72 -1.53
C PHE A 111 -3.24 -14.36 -2.68
N GLU A 112 -4.51 -13.98 -2.90
CA GLU A 112 -5.32 -14.50 -4.01
C GLU A 112 -4.77 -14.09 -5.39
N ALA A 113 -4.12 -12.93 -5.47
CA ALA A 113 -3.47 -12.49 -6.70
C ALA A 113 -2.18 -13.24 -6.99
N TRP A 114 -1.38 -13.55 -5.96
CA TRP A 114 0.02 -13.95 -6.13
C TRP A 114 0.40 -15.29 -5.50
N SER A 115 -0.55 -16.08 -5.00
CA SER A 115 -0.30 -17.44 -4.49
C SER A 115 0.39 -18.33 -5.53
N SER A 116 0.03 -18.17 -6.81
CA SER A 116 0.68 -18.86 -7.94
C SER A 116 2.15 -18.48 -8.16
N HIS A 117 2.63 -17.40 -7.55
CA HIS A 117 4.05 -17.01 -7.54
C HIS A 117 4.83 -17.58 -6.36
N GLY A 118 4.30 -18.61 -5.67
CA GLY A 118 4.97 -19.29 -4.56
C GLY A 118 4.83 -18.57 -3.22
N PHE A 119 3.86 -17.66 -3.09
CA PHE A 119 3.56 -17.02 -1.79
C PHE A 119 2.65 -17.91 -0.96
N THR A 120 3.07 -18.20 0.26
CA THR A 120 2.16 -18.59 1.36
C THR A 120 1.67 -17.33 2.08
N MET A 121 0.55 -17.42 2.82
CA MET A 121 0.07 -16.29 3.63
C MET A 121 1.12 -15.83 4.64
N GLU A 122 1.87 -16.75 5.25
CA GLU A 122 2.92 -16.44 6.21
C GLU A 122 4.09 -15.67 5.56
N THR A 123 4.60 -16.18 4.44
CA THR A 123 5.70 -15.53 3.70
C THR A 123 5.29 -14.18 3.14
N LEU A 124 4.03 -14.03 2.69
CA LEU A 124 3.47 -12.75 2.29
C LEU A 124 3.47 -11.75 3.45
N LYS A 125 2.95 -12.15 4.62
CA LYS A 125 2.91 -11.28 5.81
C LYS A 125 4.31 -10.87 6.27
N SER A 126 5.27 -11.80 6.28
CA SER A 126 6.67 -11.53 6.64
C SER A 126 7.34 -10.55 5.66
N LYS A 127 7.12 -10.74 4.35
CA LYS A 127 7.65 -9.82 3.33
C LYS A 127 6.99 -8.46 3.41
N MET A 128 5.68 -8.38 3.64
CA MET A 128 4.98 -7.11 3.86
C MET A 128 5.53 -6.36 5.08
N ALA A 129 5.75 -7.05 6.22
CA ALA A 129 6.40 -6.45 7.38
C ALA A 129 7.75 -5.82 7.02
N SER A 130 8.53 -6.52 6.19
CA SER A 130 9.84 -6.05 5.70
C SER A 130 9.71 -4.83 4.79
N VAL A 131 8.73 -4.79 3.89
CA VAL A 131 8.41 -3.63 3.04
C VAL A 131 8.11 -2.40 3.90
N ILE A 132 7.18 -2.53 4.86
CA ILE A 132 6.77 -1.41 5.72
C ILE A 132 7.96 -0.93 6.56
N LYS A 133 8.76 -1.83 7.14
CA LYS A 133 9.99 -1.48 7.87
C LYS A 133 10.95 -0.68 6.99
N ARG A 134 11.17 -1.09 5.73
CA ARG A 134 12.05 -0.38 4.79
C ARG A 134 11.53 1.01 4.44
N ILE A 135 10.22 1.20 4.31
CA ILE A 135 9.62 2.54 4.11
C ILE A 135 9.96 3.45 5.29
N TYR A 136 9.78 2.98 6.53
CA TYR A 136 10.11 3.77 7.72
C TYR A 136 11.59 4.13 7.78
N VAL A 137 12.48 3.16 7.61
CA VAL A 137 13.94 3.40 7.62
C VAL A 137 14.33 4.44 6.58
N ARG A 138 13.89 4.27 5.32
CA ARG A 138 14.22 5.18 4.22
C ARG A 138 13.73 6.60 4.47
N ASN A 139 12.50 6.77 4.95
CA ASN A 139 11.94 8.10 5.19
C ASN A 139 12.52 8.78 6.44
N ASN A 140 12.85 8.02 7.48
CA ASN A 140 13.57 8.55 8.63
C ASN A 140 14.98 9.05 8.25
N VAL A 141 15.72 8.27 7.44
CA VAL A 141 17.04 8.68 6.92
C VAL A 141 16.93 9.94 6.07
N ARG A 142 15.91 10.04 5.19
CA ARG A 142 15.66 11.25 4.40
C ARG A 142 15.34 12.46 5.27
N ASN A 143 14.47 12.31 6.26
CA ASN A 143 14.11 13.39 7.19
C ASN A 143 15.30 13.84 8.04
N PHE A 144 16.14 12.91 8.50
CA PHE A 144 17.36 13.23 9.23
C PHE A 144 18.32 14.05 8.36
N ARG A 145 18.64 13.58 7.15
CA ARG A 145 19.51 14.31 6.22
C ARG A 145 18.98 15.69 5.84
N ALA A 146 17.67 15.82 5.64
CA ALA A 146 17.04 17.11 5.34
C ALA A 146 17.20 18.10 6.49
N ARG A 147 17.09 17.64 7.75
CA ARG A 147 17.32 18.47 8.94
C ARG A 147 18.79 18.85 9.10
N SER A 148 19.73 17.92 8.89
CA SER A 148 21.16 18.22 8.97
C SER A 148 21.57 19.32 7.98
N LYS A 149 21.03 19.30 6.76
CA LYS A 149 21.29 20.35 5.75
C LYS A 149 20.75 21.73 6.12
N ILE A 150 19.67 21.80 6.90
CA ILE A 150 19.10 23.08 7.36
C ILE A 150 19.97 23.68 8.48
N VAL A 151 20.66 22.85 9.25
CA VAL A 151 21.52 23.29 10.37
C VAL A 151 22.90 23.76 9.88
N GLU A 152 23.35 23.32 8.70
CA GLU A 152 24.62 23.72 8.09
C GLU A 152 24.54 25.02 7.24
N LEU A 153 23.35 25.62 7.11
CA LEU A 153 23.10 26.88 6.39
C LEU A 153 22.84 28.02 7.37
#